data_AF-A0A949BP63-F1
#
_entry.id   AF-A0A949BP63-F1
#
_cell.length_a   1.000
_cell.length_b   1.000
_cell.length_c   1.000
_cell.angle_alpha   90.00
_cell.angle_beta   90.00
_cell.angle_gamma   90.00
#
_symmetry.space_group_name_H-M   'P 1'
#
loop_
_entity.id
_entity.type
_entity.pdbx_description
1 polymer ?
#
loop_
_entity_poly.entity_id
_entity_poly.type
_entity_poly.pdbx_seq_one_letter_code
_entity_poly.pdbx_strand_id
1 'polypeptide(L)'
;MRNLTNSGFFISSKIGKAIKDYNLIEDGDKILVAVSGGKDSLSLLKLLLERKRWAPVKFDVIAAHIETDKRCPNSRDSNRKYLKGFIKRMEKRSPHIRTNIFRSVARIKREYIDLKEEK
;
A
#
# COMPACT_ATOMS: atom_id res chain seq x y z
N MET A 1 -21.78 1.07 -2.79
CA MET A 1 -21.89 1.30 -1.33
C MET A 1 -20.50 1.36 -0.70
N ARG A 2 -20.26 2.34 0.18
CA ARG A 2 -19.00 2.47 0.94
C ARG A 2 -18.99 1.42 2.06
N ASN A 3 -18.05 0.48 2.04
CA ASN A 3 -17.92 -0.57 3.07
C ASN A 3 -16.87 -0.16 4.12
N LEU A 4 -17.12 0.95 4.82
CA LEU A 4 -16.25 1.45 5.89
C LEU A 4 -17.10 1.64 7.16
N THR A 5 -16.53 1.27 8.31
CA THR A 5 -17.08 1.64 9.63
C THR A 5 -16.97 3.15 9.86
N ASN A 6 -17.67 3.69 10.86
CA ASN A 6 -17.60 5.13 11.19
C ASN A 6 -16.16 5.62 11.40
N SER A 7 -15.34 4.87 12.14
CA SER A 7 -13.91 5.17 12.32
C SER A 7 -13.13 5.06 11.01
N GLY A 8 -13.45 4.07 10.16
CA GLY A 8 -12.83 3.91 8.84
C GLY A 8 -13.15 5.07 7.89
N PHE A 9 -14.35 5.63 7.97
CA PHE A 9 -14.73 6.81 7.21
C PHE A 9 -13.95 8.05 7.66
N PHE A 10 -13.83 8.27 8.97
CA PHE A 10 -13.04 9.38 9.52
C PHE A 10 -11.58 9.34 9.05
N ILE A 11 -10.93 8.17 9.16
CA ILE A 11 -9.54 7.99 8.70
C ILE A 11 -9.43 8.19 7.19
N SER A 12 -10.37 7.66 6.40
CA SER A 12 -10.38 7.85 4.95
C SER A 12 -10.52 9.32 4.54
N SER A 13 -11.31 10.10 5.28
CA SER A 13 -11.41 11.56 5.06
C SER A 13 -10.07 12.26 5.30
N LYS A 14 -9.38 11.93 6.41
CA LYS A 14 -8.04 12.47 6.72
C LYS A 14 -7.01 12.10 5.66
N ILE A 15 -7.00 10.85 5.18
CA ILE A 15 -6.15 10.41 4.05
C ILE A 15 -6.43 11.26 2.80
N GLY A 16 -7.70 11.50 2.49
CA GLY A 16 -8.08 12.33 1.35
C GLY A 16 -7.57 13.76 1.43
N LYS A 17 -7.66 14.36 2.62
CA LYS A 17 -7.11 15.67 2.89
C LYS A 17 -5.59 15.67 2.71
N ALA A 18 -4.88 14.70 3.30
CA ALA A 18 -3.43 14.59 3.15
C ALA A 18 -2.98 14.40 1.70
N ILE A 19 -3.67 13.56 0.92
CA ILE A 19 -3.38 13.38 -0.51
C ILE A 19 -3.45 14.71 -1.25
N LYS A 20 -4.48 15.52 -0.97
CA LYS A 20 -4.67 16.83 -1.60
C LYS A 20 -3.65 17.87 -1.12
N ASP A 21 -3.48 17.98 0.20
CA ASP A 21 -2.66 19.03 0.82
C ASP A 21 -1.16 18.85 0.49
N TYR A 22 -0.72 17.61 0.27
CA TYR A 22 0.69 17.27 0.01
C TYR A 22 0.94 16.69 -1.39
N ASN A 23 -0.05 16.72 -2.28
CA ASN A 23 0.03 16.17 -3.64
C ASN A 23 0.61 14.73 -3.69
N LEU A 24 0.14 13.84 -2.82
CA LEU A 24 0.76 12.51 -2.61
C LEU A 24 0.41 11.49 -3.70
N ILE A 25 -0.68 11.70 -4.42
CA ILE A 25 -1.20 10.76 -5.43
C ILE A 25 -1.77 11.57 -6.60
N GLU A 26 -1.28 11.26 -7.79
CA GLU A 26 -1.70 11.85 -9.06
C GLU A 26 -2.39 10.81 -9.97
N ASP A 27 -3.04 11.29 -11.03
CA ASP A 27 -3.66 10.42 -12.03
C ASP A 27 -2.63 9.54 -12.74
N GLY A 28 -2.92 8.24 -12.80
CA GLY A 28 -2.06 7.23 -13.40
C GLY A 28 -1.04 6.61 -12.44
N ASP A 29 -0.94 7.08 -11.19
CA ASP A 29 0.05 6.58 -10.24
C ASP A 29 -0.14 5.08 -9.92
N LYS A 30 0.99 4.39 -9.76
CA LYS A 30 1.04 2.99 -9.29
C LYS A 30 1.71 2.94 -7.93
N ILE A 31 0.91 2.80 -6.89
CA ILE A 31 1.34 2.92 -5.50
C ILE A 31 1.71 1.54 -4.96
N LEU A 32 2.95 1.39 -4.52
CA LEU A 32 3.41 0.21 -3.79
C LEU A 32 3.23 0.44 -2.28
N VAL A 33 2.48 -0.43 -1.62
CA VAL A 33 2.30 -0.41 -0.16
C VAL A 33 3.11 -1.54 0.45
N ALA A 34 4.11 -1.19 1.25
CA ALA A 34 4.85 -2.14 2.06
C ALA A 34 3.98 -2.64 3.23
N VAL A 35 3.73 -3.95 3.26
CA VAL A 35 2.90 -4.60 4.29
C VAL A 35 3.80 -5.38 5.22
N SER A 36 4.00 -4.86 6.43
CA SER A 36 4.81 -5.52 7.47
C SER A 36 4.04 -6.62 8.20
N GLY A 37 2.70 -6.61 8.11
CA GLY A 37 1.81 -7.45 8.90
C GLY A 37 1.22 -6.74 10.13
N GLY A 38 1.65 -5.51 10.40
CA GLY A 38 1.07 -4.65 11.43
C GLY A 38 -0.25 -4.00 11.00
N LYS A 39 -1.06 -3.60 12.00
CA LYS A 39 -2.38 -2.99 11.81
C LYS A 39 -2.34 -1.75 10.91
N ASP A 40 -1.29 -0.95 10.98
CA ASP A 40 -1.19 0.32 10.25
C ASP A 40 -1.02 0.07 8.75
N SER A 41 -0.05 -0.76 8.37
CA SER A 41 0.20 -1.12 6.97
C SER A 41 -1.00 -1.84 6.31
N LEU A 42 -1.68 -2.70 7.07
CA LEU A 42 -2.88 -3.40 6.62
C LEU A 42 -4.07 -2.45 6.46
N SER A 43 -4.24 -1.52 7.41
CA SER A 43 -5.30 -0.51 7.36
C SER A 43 -5.08 0.45 6.20
N LEU A 44 -3.85 0.91 5.98
CA LEU A 44 -3.49 1.77 4.84
C LEU A 44 -3.83 1.09 3.51
N LEU A 45 -3.36 -0.15 3.32
CA LEU A 45 -3.65 -0.92 2.11
C LEU A 45 -5.17 -1.05 1.88
N LYS A 46 -5.93 -1.41 2.92
CA LYS A 46 -7.38 -1.55 2.82
C LYS A 46 -8.07 -0.23 2.49
N LEU A 47 -7.67 0.86 3.13
CA LEU A 47 -8.26 2.19 2.94
C LEU A 47 -7.98 2.72 1.53
N LEU A 48 -6.76 2.57 1.02
CA LEU A 48 -6.40 2.96 -0.35
C LEU A 48 -7.19 2.16 -1.39
N LEU A 49 -7.37 0.84 -1.19
CA LEU A 49 -8.12 -0.01 -2.11
C LEU A 49 -9.62 0.29 -2.11
N GLU A 50 -10.23 0.58 -0.96
CA GLU A 50 -11.62 1.03 -0.93
C GLU A 50 -11.77 2.45 -1.50
N ARG A 51 -10.79 3.34 -1.27
CA ARG A 51 -10.78 4.71 -1.82
C ARG A 51 -10.66 4.72 -3.34
N LYS A 52 -9.82 3.87 -3.93
CA LYS A 52 -9.63 3.72 -5.39
C LYS A 52 -10.95 3.59 -6.16
N ARG A 53 -12.00 3.02 -5.54
CA ARG A 53 -13.31 2.80 -6.17
C ARG A 53 -14.08 4.08 -6.47
N TRP A 54 -13.81 5.16 -5.76
CA TRP A 54 -14.59 6.40 -5.83
C TRP A 54 -13.72 7.67 -5.78
N ALA A 55 -12.41 7.55 -5.65
CA ALA A 55 -11.51 8.69 -5.72
C ALA A 55 -11.64 9.39 -7.07
N PRO A 56 -11.55 10.74 -7.09
CA PRO A 56 -11.50 11.49 -8.34
C PRO A 56 -10.23 11.14 -9.13
N VAL A 57 -9.11 10.92 -8.41
CA VAL A 57 -7.84 10.47 -8.99
C VAL A 57 -7.83 8.96 -9.27
N LYS A 58 -7.38 8.55 -10.46
CA LYS A 58 -7.25 7.16 -10.91
C LYS A 58 -5.84 6.65 -10.61
N PHE A 59 -5.73 5.67 -9.73
CA PHE A 59 -4.44 5.06 -9.37
C PHE A 59 -4.58 3.55 -9.15
N ASP A 60 -3.46 2.84 -9.21
CA ASP A 60 -3.32 1.44 -8.84
C ASP A 60 -2.63 1.28 -7.48
N VAL A 61 -2.99 0.21 -6.75
CA VAL A 61 -2.38 -0.12 -5.46
C VAL A 61 -1.87 -1.55 -5.51
N ILE A 62 -0.62 -1.71 -5.09
CA ILE A 62 0.13 -2.96 -5.14
C ILE A 62 0.62 -3.25 -3.72
N ALA A 63 0.51 -4.50 -3.26
CA ALA A 63 0.94 -4.86 -1.91
C ALA A 63 2.27 -5.63 -1.98
N ALA A 64 3.32 -5.07 -1.38
CA ALA A 64 4.60 -5.74 -1.22
C ALA A 64 4.77 -6.22 0.21
N HIS A 65 5.07 -7.50 0.40
CA HIS A 65 5.55 -8.01 1.67
C HIS A 65 6.95 -8.58 1.47
N ILE A 66 7.91 -8.13 2.29
CA ILE A 66 9.27 -8.65 2.28
C ILE A 66 9.29 -9.88 3.19
N GLU A 67 9.49 -11.05 2.60
CA GLU A 67 9.74 -12.29 3.33
C GLU A 67 11.24 -12.34 3.69
N THR A 68 11.60 -11.94 4.91
CA THR A 68 12.94 -12.17 5.46
C THR A 68 13.14 -13.64 5.83
N ASP A 69 14.36 -14.14 5.70
CA ASP A 69 14.73 -15.53 6.00
C ASP A 69 14.39 -15.94 7.45
N LYS A 70 14.46 -17.25 7.70
CA LYS A 70 14.00 -17.94 8.92
C LYS A 70 14.71 -17.50 10.21
N ARG A 71 15.72 -16.62 10.18
CA ARG A 71 16.44 -16.12 11.37
C ARG A 71 15.87 -14.82 11.96
N CYS A 72 14.65 -14.43 11.59
CA CYS A 72 13.97 -13.38 12.33
C CYS A 72 13.64 -13.90 13.76
N PRO A 73 14.09 -13.25 14.86
CA PRO A 73 13.90 -13.73 16.23
C PRO A 73 12.42 -13.99 16.58
N ASN A 74 11.52 -13.21 16.01
CA ASN A 74 10.06 -13.35 16.19
C ASN A 74 9.40 -14.18 15.09
N SER A 75 10.13 -15.08 14.42
CA SER A 75 9.58 -15.83 13.29
C SER A 75 8.48 -16.81 13.66
N ARG A 76 8.51 -17.33 14.88
CA ARG A 76 7.50 -18.25 15.43
C ARG A 76 6.18 -17.55 15.77
N ASP A 77 6.22 -16.32 16.28
CA ASP A 77 5.03 -15.51 16.62
C ASP A 77 4.53 -14.63 15.47
N SER A 78 5.22 -14.66 14.34
CA SER A 78 4.86 -13.80 13.21
C SER A 78 3.53 -14.22 12.60
N ASN A 79 2.62 -13.25 12.42
CA ASN A 79 1.34 -13.41 11.72
C ASN A 79 1.48 -13.62 10.20
N ARG A 80 2.59 -14.21 9.72
CA ARG A 80 2.90 -14.41 8.31
C ARG A 80 1.86 -15.25 7.57
N LYS A 81 1.26 -16.27 8.22
CA LYS A 81 0.14 -17.04 7.65
C LYS A 81 -1.08 -16.16 7.41
N TYR A 82 -1.46 -15.34 8.40
CA TYR A 82 -2.56 -14.39 8.25
C TYR A 82 -2.27 -13.37 7.14
N LEU A 83 -1.05 -12.85 7.07
CA LEU A 83 -0.63 -11.91 6.05
C LEU A 83 -0.66 -12.50 4.64
N LYS A 84 -0.16 -13.71 4.45
CA LYS A 84 -0.28 -14.45 3.17
C LYS A 84 -1.75 -14.64 2.80
N GLY A 85 -2.60 -15.01 3.76
CA GLY A 85 -4.04 -15.12 3.55
C GLY A 85 -4.71 -13.79 3.20
N PHE A 86 -4.30 -12.71 3.84
CA PHE A 86 -4.79 -11.35 3.58
C PHE A 86 -4.40 -10.89 2.18
N ILE A 87 -3.12 -10.98 1.82
CA ILE A 87 -2.63 -10.61 0.48
C ILE A 87 -3.35 -11.43 -0.59
N LYS A 88 -3.51 -12.75 -0.40
CA LYS A 88 -4.25 -13.61 -1.34
C LYS A 88 -5.72 -13.21 -1.52
N ARG A 89 -6.39 -12.75 -0.45
CA ARG A 89 -7.76 -12.21 -0.54
C ARG A 89 -7.79 -10.89 -1.31
N MET A 90 -6.79 -10.04 -1.15
CA MET A 90 -6.70 -8.77 -1.87
C MET A 90 -6.32 -8.97 -3.34
N GLU A 91 -5.45 -9.94 -3.64
CA GLU A 91 -5.07 -10.33 -5.01
C GLU A 91 -6.28 -10.78 -5.83
N LYS A 92 -7.23 -11.53 -5.23
CA LYS A 92 -8.52 -11.86 -5.88
C LYS A 92 -9.33 -10.63 -6.29
N ARG A 93 -9.15 -9.50 -5.62
CA ARG A 93 -9.90 -8.25 -5.84
C ARG A 93 -9.11 -7.24 -6.68
N SER A 94 -7.80 -7.42 -6.79
CA SER A 94 -6.91 -6.65 -7.64
C SER A 94 -5.76 -7.55 -8.12
N PRO A 95 -5.84 -8.12 -9.34
CA PRO A 95 -4.87 -9.09 -9.86
C PRO A 95 -3.43 -8.56 -9.96
N HIS A 96 -3.24 -7.24 -9.92
CA HIS A 96 -1.94 -6.58 -10.04
C HIS A 96 -1.24 -6.34 -8.70
N ILE A 97 -1.78 -6.88 -7.60
CA ILE A 97 -1.23 -6.65 -6.25
C ILE A 97 0.14 -7.28 -6.02
N ARG A 98 0.48 -8.38 -6.71
CA ARG A 98 1.82 -8.98 -6.69
C ARG A 98 2.61 -8.57 -7.92
N THR A 99 3.14 -7.36 -7.93
CA THR A 99 4.30 -7.09 -8.79
C THR A 99 5.57 -7.17 -7.97
N ASN A 100 6.60 -7.72 -8.60
CA ASN A 100 7.93 -7.80 -8.03
C ASN A 100 8.39 -6.40 -7.60
N ILE A 101 8.85 -6.24 -6.35
CA ILE A 101 9.36 -4.98 -5.81
C ILE A 101 10.41 -4.37 -6.75
N PHE A 102 11.22 -5.21 -7.39
CA PHE A 102 12.24 -4.78 -8.36
C PHE A 102 11.65 -4.12 -9.62
N ARG A 103 10.47 -4.56 -10.10
CA ARG A 103 9.77 -3.89 -11.22
C ARG A 103 9.11 -2.58 -10.79
N SER A 104 8.66 -2.48 -9.54
CA SER A 104 8.04 -1.27 -9.00
C SER A 104 9.08 -0.18 -8.72
N VAL A 105 10.27 -0.55 -8.25
CA VAL A 105 11.38 0.39 -8.00
C VAL A 105 11.90 1.04 -9.30
N ALA A 106 11.78 0.36 -10.44
CA ALA A 106 12.21 0.89 -11.74
C ALA A 106 11.41 2.11 -12.25
N ARG A 107 10.29 2.47 -11.62
CA ARG A 107 9.40 3.56 -12.06
C ARG A 107 9.11 4.59 -10.97
N ILE A 108 9.97 4.68 -9.96
CA ILE A 108 9.80 5.66 -8.88
C ILE A 108 9.97 7.07 -9.48
N LYS A 109 9.07 8.00 -9.15
CA LYS A 109 9.25 9.42 -9.51
C LYS A 109 10.54 9.90 -8.85
N ARG A 110 11.47 10.42 -9.67
CA ARG A 110 12.81 10.80 -9.22
C ARG A 110 12.77 11.88 -8.13
N GLU A 111 11.75 12.72 -8.11
CA GLU A 111 11.50 13.71 -7.05
C GLU A 111 11.38 13.12 -5.63
N TYR A 112 11.03 11.84 -5.48
CA TYR A 112 10.97 11.18 -4.17
C TYR A 112 12.31 10.59 -3.71
N ILE A 113 13.26 10.45 -4.62
CA ILE A 113 14.59 9.95 -4.32
C ILE A 113 15.50 11.16 -4.45
N ASP A 114 15.75 11.84 -3.34
CA ASP A 114 16.58 13.04 -3.27
C ASP A 114 18.06 12.68 -3.55
N LEU A 115 18.35 12.19 -4.77
CA LEU A 115 19.68 11.98 -5.30
C LEU A 115 20.16 13.34 -5.77
N LYS A 116 20.72 14.12 -4.84
CA LYS A 116 21.65 15.16 -5.24
C LYS A 116 22.76 14.45 -6.01
N GLU A 117 22.88 14.72 -7.31
CA GLU A 117 24.05 14.30 -8.06
C GLU A 117 25.25 14.99 -7.41
N GLU A 118 26.04 14.23 -6.66
CA GLU A 118 27.37 14.65 -6.28
C GLU A 118 28.18 14.78 -7.57
N LYS A 119 28.51 16.03 -7.90
CA LYS A 119 29.44 16.39 -8.98
C LYS A 119 30.86 15.95 -8.65
#